data_AF-A0A2A9KGN6-F1
#
_entry.id   AF-A0A2A9KGN6-F1
#
_cell.length_a   1.000
_cell.length_b   1.000
_cell.length_c   1.000
_cell.angle_alpha   90.00
_cell.angle_beta   90.00
_cell.angle_gamma   90.00
#
_symmetry.space_group_name_H-M   'P 1'
#
loop_
_entity.id
_entity.type
_entity.pdbx_description
1 polymer ?
#
loop_
_entity_poly.entity_id
_entity_poly.type
_entity_poly.pdbx_seq_one_letter_code
_entity_poly.pdbx_strand_id
1 'polypeptide(L)'
;MTKSALSSLPNEWQSWITENLARSCEPDGMVSLLVRDGRFDIGLARAAIEEASNGAFTADVPAAKEMPYIDTSANVIRTADREVKVLLTLRQPHIVLLGNVLSDEECDAMAAYCEPRLVRSPVVNDADGSMQLHQNRSSRGTMIQRGETPLVARVEARLAALAHWPVERGEGMQVQHYQATNEYQPHFDWFDPALPGPRKHMDHGGQRLGTFILYLSGVESGGGTSFPSIGLEVFPNKGGAVFFLNTDKQHLPDTLTLHAGSPVIEGVKVIANKWLRARNY
;
A
#
# COMPACT_ATOMS: atom_id res chain seq x y z
N MET A 1 -16.63 39.16 17.65
CA MET A 1 -16.23 38.23 16.57
C MET A 1 -14.71 38.18 16.57
N THR A 2 -14.13 37.01 16.78
CA THR A 2 -12.67 36.80 16.77
C THR A 2 -12.17 36.98 15.33
N LYS A 3 -11.15 37.81 15.11
CA LYS A 3 -10.48 37.89 13.80
C LYS A 3 -9.86 36.53 13.49
N SER A 4 -9.98 36.09 12.24
CA SER A 4 -9.38 34.84 11.77
C SER A 4 -7.88 35.01 11.51
N ALA A 5 -7.14 33.92 11.34
CA ALA A 5 -5.70 33.99 11.10
C ALA A 5 -5.40 34.64 9.75
N LEU A 6 -6.16 34.29 8.71
CA LEU A 6 -6.03 34.89 7.39
C LEU A 6 -6.38 36.39 7.40
N SER A 7 -7.51 36.77 8.01
CA SER A 7 -7.93 38.17 8.13
C SER A 7 -7.06 39.02 9.09
N SER A 8 -6.10 38.39 9.78
CA SER A 8 -5.10 39.06 10.60
C SER A 8 -3.84 39.46 9.81
N LEU A 9 -3.68 38.99 8.57
CA LEU A 9 -2.62 39.43 7.65
C LEU A 9 -3.04 40.67 6.84
N PRO A 10 -2.10 41.48 6.33
CA PRO A 10 -2.41 42.53 5.36
C PRO A 10 -3.05 41.95 4.09
N ASN A 11 -3.93 42.70 3.43
CA ASN A 11 -4.70 42.22 2.27
C ASN A 11 -3.82 41.68 1.13
N GLU A 12 -2.66 42.29 0.89
CA GLU A 12 -1.69 41.82 -0.12
C GLU A 12 -1.20 40.39 0.16
N TRP A 13 -1.03 40.02 1.43
CA TRP A 13 -0.61 38.68 1.83
C TRP A 13 -1.76 37.67 1.83
N GLN A 14 -2.99 38.11 2.09
CA GLN A 14 -4.18 37.28 1.90
C GLN A 14 -4.37 36.90 0.42
N SER A 15 -4.24 37.87 -0.49
CA SER A 15 -4.27 37.64 -1.93
C SER A 15 -3.12 36.76 -2.39
N TRP A 16 -1.90 37.03 -1.93
CA TRP A 16 -0.72 36.23 -2.26
C TRP A 16 -0.88 34.76 -1.82
N ILE A 17 -1.38 34.50 -0.60
CA ILE A 17 -1.65 33.13 -0.13
C ILE A 17 -2.67 32.44 -1.04
N THR A 18 -3.79 33.10 -1.32
CA THR A 18 -4.88 32.54 -2.15
C THR A 18 -4.40 32.21 -3.57
N GLU A 19 -3.64 33.12 -4.19
CA GLU A 19 -3.12 32.93 -5.55
C GLU A 19 -2.08 31.81 -5.64
N ASN A 20 -1.20 31.67 -4.66
CA ASN A 20 -0.18 30.61 -4.67
C ASN A 20 -0.78 29.24 -4.34
N LEU A 21 -1.78 29.17 -3.47
CA LEU A 21 -2.56 27.94 -3.27
C LEU A 21 -3.30 27.53 -4.54
N ALA A 22 -3.90 28.48 -5.27
CA ALA A 22 -4.53 28.21 -6.57
C ALA A 22 -3.53 27.70 -7.63
N ARG A 23 -2.23 28.04 -7.49
CA ARG A 23 -1.14 27.52 -8.33
C ARG A 23 -0.54 26.20 -7.82
N SER A 24 -1.15 25.58 -6.81
CA SER A 24 -0.67 24.35 -6.17
C SER A 24 0.74 24.47 -5.59
N CYS A 25 1.11 25.66 -5.08
CA CYS A 25 2.36 25.82 -4.35
C CYS A 25 2.31 25.09 -3.02
N GLU A 26 3.41 24.42 -2.66
CA GLU A 26 3.53 23.65 -1.42
C GLU A 26 3.36 24.55 -0.17
N PRO A 27 2.42 24.23 0.74
CA PRO A 27 2.13 25.05 1.92
C PRO A 27 3.36 25.33 2.80
N ASP A 28 4.25 24.37 3.00
CA ASP A 28 5.46 24.55 3.82
C ASP A 28 6.46 25.52 3.18
N GLY A 29 6.53 25.53 1.85
CA GLY A 29 7.33 26.50 1.09
C GLY A 29 6.75 27.91 1.22
N MET A 30 5.42 28.02 1.20
CA MET A 30 4.72 29.29 1.37
C MET A 30 4.88 29.86 2.80
N VAL A 31 4.79 29.00 3.83
CA VAL A 31 5.08 29.39 5.23
C VAL A 31 6.50 29.94 5.34
N SER A 32 7.47 29.24 4.74
CA SER A 32 8.88 29.66 4.76
C SER A 32 9.09 31.04 4.14
N LEU A 33 8.35 31.38 3.08
CA LEU A 33 8.42 32.69 2.43
C LEU A 33 7.77 33.80 3.26
N LEU A 34 6.65 33.53 3.93
CA LEU A 34 5.96 34.49 4.81
C LEU A 34 6.82 34.89 6.01
N VAL A 35 7.53 33.94 6.62
CA VAL A 35 8.33 34.20 7.82
C VAL A 35 9.75 34.68 7.52
N ARG A 36 10.21 34.56 6.25
CA ARG A 36 11.61 34.77 5.84
C ARG A 36 12.19 36.11 6.31
N ASP A 37 11.41 37.17 6.17
CA ASP A 37 11.88 38.53 6.46
C ASP A 37 11.53 38.96 7.90
N GLY A 38 11.11 38.02 8.75
CA GLY A 38 10.76 38.23 10.16
C GLY A 38 9.46 39.03 10.39
N ARG A 39 8.69 39.28 9.32
CA ARG A 39 7.49 40.12 9.37
C ARG A 39 6.27 39.45 10.01
N PHE A 40 6.21 38.12 9.96
CA PHE A 40 5.08 37.34 10.48
C PHE A 40 5.57 36.21 11.37
N ASP A 41 4.79 35.94 12.41
CA ASP A 41 4.98 34.77 13.27
C ASP A 41 4.67 33.47 12.51
N ILE A 42 5.43 32.41 12.80
CA ILE A 42 5.28 31.10 12.13
C ILE A 42 3.95 30.42 12.44
N GLY A 43 3.42 30.60 13.65
CA GLY A 43 2.10 30.10 14.03
C GLY A 43 1.00 30.81 13.26
N LEU A 44 1.10 32.13 13.14
CA LEU A 44 0.17 32.93 12.33
C LEU A 44 0.23 32.55 10.85
N ALA A 45 1.43 32.38 10.27
CA ALA A 45 1.61 32.02 8.87
C ALA A 45 1.02 30.64 8.54
N ARG A 46 1.25 29.64 9.42
CA ARG A 46 0.66 28.29 9.28
C ARG A 46 -0.87 28.34 9.37
N ALA A 47 -1.40 29.00 10.40
CA ALA A 47 -2.84 29.10 10.60
C ALA A 47 -3.53 29.84 9.44
N ALA A 48 -2.92 30.89 8.88
CA ALA A 48 -3.46 31.62 7.73
C ALA A 48 -3.45 30.80 6.43
N ILE A 49 -2.38 30.03 6.16
CA ILE A 49 -2.30 29.16 4.99
C ILE A 49 -3.25 27.97 5.11
N GLU A 50 -3.39 27.40 6.31
CA GLU A 50 -4.35 26.32 6.59
C GLU A 50 -5.79 26.82 6.44
N GLU A 51 -6.12 27.98 6.99
CA GLU A 51 -7.43 28.63 6.83
C GLU A 51 -7.72 28.95 5.36
N ALA A 52 -6.76 29.52 4.63
CA ALA A 52 -6.92 29.84 3.21
C ALA A 52 -7.01 28.58 2.34
N SER A 53 -6.31 27.51 2.68
CA SER A 53 -6.46 26.21 2.02
C SER A 53 -7.88 25.72 2.24
N ASN A 54 -8.34 25.66 3.49
CA ASN A 54 -9.68 25.20 3.82
C ASN A 54 -10.81 26.08 3.22
N GLY A 55 -10.55 27.39 2.99
CA GLY A 55 -11.51 28.32 2.37
C GLY A 55 -11.44 28.45 0.84
N ALA A 56 -10.27 28.25 0.22
CA ALA A 56 -10.07 28.21 -1.24
C ALA A 56 -10.46 26.86 -1.85
N PHE A 57 -10.62 25.82 -1.01
CA PHE A 57 -11.23 24.56 -1.38
C PHE A 57 -12.77 24.66 -1.44
N THR A 58 -13.28 25.53 -2.32
CA THR A 58 -14.52 25.23 -3.07
C THR A 58 -14.17 24.80 -4.49
N ALA A 59 -13.04 24.12 -4.67
CA ALA A 59 -12.97 23.13 -5.73
C ALA A 59 -13.96 22.02 -5.35
N ASP A 60 -14.68 21.47 -6.31
CA ASP A 60 -15.26 20.13 -6.20
C ASP A 60 -14.14 19.18 -5.77
N VAL A 61 -13.90 19.04 -4.46
CA VAL A 61 -13.03 17.98 -3.95
C VAL A 61 -13.78 16.72 -4.30
N PRO A 62 -13.27 15.89 -5.23
CA PRO A 62 -13.95 14.66 -5.56
C PRO A 62 -14.13 13.91 -4.25
N ALA A 63 -15.38 13.54 -3.95
CA ALA A 63 -15.68 12.77 -2.75
C ALA A 63 -14.68 11.61 -2.65
N ALA A 64 -14.08 11.44 -1.48
CA ALA A 64 -13.12 10.37 -1.25
C ALA A 64 -13.75 9.04 -1.70
N LYS A 65 -13.02 8.31 -2.56
CA LYS A 65 -13.49 7.01 -3.02
C LYS A 65 -13.40 6.01 -1.89
N GLU A 66 -14.21 4.96 -1.98
CA GLU A 66 -14.10 3.81 -1.09
C GLU A 66 -12.69 3.22 -1.17
N MET A 67 -12.11 2.89 -0.02
CA MET A 67 -10.77 2.35 0.12
C MET A 67 -10.77 1.22 1.15
N PRO A 68 -9.95 0.16 0.95
CA PRO A 68 -9.66 -0.76 2.04
C PRO A 68 -8.94 -0.03 3.16
N TYR A 69 -9.13 -0.46 4.40
CA TYR A 69 -8.39 0.06 5.56
C TYR A 69 -8.26 -1.01 6.64
N ILE A 70 -7.20 -0.92 7.44
CA ILE A 70 -7.06 -1.71 8.67
C ILE A 70 -7.42 -0.81 9.85
N ASP A 71 -8.36 -1.23 10.69
CA ASP A 71 -8.65 -0.52 11.94
C ASP A 71 -7.53 -0.74 12.96
N THR A 72 -6.68 0.27 13.11
CA THR A 72 -5.55 0.27 14.05
C THR A 72 -5.84 1.04 15.35
N SER A 73 -7.13 1.23 15.67
CA SER A 73 -7.55 1.85 16.95
C SER A 73 -7.28 0.96 18.17
N ALA A 74 -7.04 -0.33 17.96
CA ALA A 74 -6.67 -1.30 18.98
C ALA A 74 -5.42 -2.13 18.58
N ASN A 75 -4.74 -2.68 19.58
CA ASN A 75 -3.57 -3.55 19.35
C ASN A 75 -3.94 -4.97 18.87
N VAL A 76 -5.23 -5.33 18.93
CA VAL A 76 -5.75 -6.63 18.49
C VAL A 76 -7.06 -6.40 17.73
N ILE A 77 -7.13 -6.98 16.53
CA ILE A 77 -8.32 -7.03 15.68
C ILE A 77 -8.90 -8.43 15.77
N ARG A 78 -10.20 -8.53 16.06
CA ARG A 78 -10.90 -9.82 16.16
C ARG A 78 -11.67 -10.07 14.86
N THR A 79 -11.28 -11.08 14.11
CA THR A 79 -12.07 -11.63 13.00
C THR A 79 -12.98 -12.74 13.53
N ALA A 80 -13.81 -13.30 12.66
CA ALA A 80 -14.71 -14.41 13.03
C ALA A 80 -13.97 -15.66 13.55
N ASP A 81 -12.71 -15.83 13.19
CA ASP A 81 -11.93 -17.04 13.44
C ASP A 81 -10.54 -16.79 14.04
N ARG A 82 -10.14 -15.53 14.25
CA ARG A 82 -8.77 -15.20 14.70
C ARG A 82 -8.64 -13.87 15.44
N GLU A 83 -7.72 -13.84 16.39
CA GLU A 83 -7.21 -12.59 16.97
C GLU A 83 -5.89 -12.19 16.29
N VAL A 84 -5.92 -11.11 15.53
CA VAL A 84 -4.78 -10.58 14.76
C VAL A 84 -4.17 -9.41 15.53
N LYS A 85 -2.84 -9.40 15.68
CA LYS A 85 -2.13 -8.33 16.41
C LYS A 85 -1.69 -7.23 15.46
N VAL A 86 -1.92 -5.97 15.82
CA VAL A 86 -1.30 -4.82 15.15
C VAL A 86 0.07 -4.59 15.79
N LEU A 87 1.14 -4.79 15.02
CA LEU A 87 2.52 -4.70 15.50
C LEU A 87 3.17 -3.35 15.17
N LEU A 88 2.79 -2.75 14.04
CA LEU A 88 3.27 -1.44 13.62
C LEU A 88 2.22 -0.78 12.72
N THR A 89 2.12 0.55 12.79
CA THR A 89 1.34 1.37 11.85
C THR A 89 2.18 2.57 11.44
N LEU A 90 2.46 2.67 10.14
CA LEU A 90 2.93 3.89 9.49
C LEU A 90 1.72 4.56 8.85
N ARG A 91 1.50 5.84 9.14
CA ARG A 91 0.32 6.57 8.65
C ARG A 91 0.49 7.04 7.20
N GLN A 92 1.71 7.39 6.80
CA GLN A 92 2.03 7.88 5.47
C GLN A 92 3.45 7.44 5.06
N PRO A 93 3.61 6.64 4.00
CA PRO A 93 2.54 5.89 3.34
C PRO A 93 1.83 4.95 4.32
N HIS A 94 0.59 4.54 3.99
CA HIS A 94 -0.18 3.69 4.89
C HIS A 94 0.35 2.25 4.86
N ILE A 95 1.04 1.84 5.91
CA ILE A 95 1.63 0.49 6.06
C ILE A 95 1.30 -0.04 7.45
N VAL A 96 0.80 -1.27 7.55
CA VAL A 96 0.46 -1.94 8.80
C VAL A 96 1.12 -3.31 8.84
N LEU A 97 1.89 -3.57 9.91
CA LEU A 97 2.43 -4.89 10.20
C LEU A 97 1.47 -5.64 11.12
N LEU A 98 1.06 -6.83 10.68
CA LEU A 98 0.09 -7.69 11.37
C LEU A 98 0.76 -8.99 11.80
N GLY A 99 0.53 -9.40 13.04
CA GLY A 99 0.94 -10.69 13.59
C GLY A 99 -0.23 -11.64 13.76
N ASN A 100 0.02 -12.95 13.67
CA ASN A 100 -0.99 -14.00 13.82
C ASN A 100 -2.17 -13.86 12.84
N VAL A 101 -1.88 -13.50 11.58
CA VAL A 101 -2.87 -13.48 10.49
C VAL A 101 -3.18 -14.91 10.03
N LEU A 102 -2.18 -15.78 9.98
CA LEU A 102 -2.30 -17.20 9.67
C LEU A 102 -1.72 -18.06 10.80
N SER A 103 -2.14 -19.32 10.89
CA SER A 103 -1.51 -20.30 11.78
C SER A 103 -0.31 -20.90 11.09
N ASP A 104 0.55 -21.54 11.87
CA ASP A 104 1.59 -22.38 11.30
C ASP A 104 0.99 -23.48 10.40
N GLU A 105 -0.11 -24.12 10.81
CA GLU A 105 -0.78 -25.15 10.02
C GLU A 105 -1.40 -24.61 8.73
N GLU A 106 -1.93 -23.38 8.74
CA GLU A 106 -2.47 -22.75 7.53
C GLU A 106 -1.34 -22.38 6.57
N CYS A 107 -0.25 -21.82 7.09
CA CYS A 107 0.95 -21.52 6.32
C CYS A 107 1.52 -22.77 5.66
N ASP A 108 1.71 -23.85 6.42
CA ASP A 108 2.26 -25.11 5.93
C ASP A 108 1.34 -25.78 4.90
N ALA A 109 0.03 -25.80 5.16
CA ALA A 109 -0.94 -26.36 4.22
C ALA A 109 -1.00 -25.57 2.90
N MET A 110 -0.92 -24.23 2.95
CA MET A 110 -0.86 -23.41 1.74
C MET A 110 0.44 -23.62 0.95
N ALA A 111 1.58 -23.65 1.64
CA ALA A 111 2.88 -23.89 1.01
C ALA A 111 2.94 -25.26 0.33
N ALA A 112 2.53 -26.32 1.03
CA ALA A 112 2.49 -27.68 0.50
C ALA A 112 1.52 -27.82 -0.69
N TYR A 113 0.37 -27.15 -0.63
CA TYR A 113 -0.57 -27.14 -1.74
C TYR A 113 -0.01 -26.47 -3.01
N CYS A 114 0.90 -25.51 -2.87
CA CYS A 114 1.50 -24.78 -3.98
C CYS A 114 2.77 -25.40 -4.53
N GLU A 115 3.56 -26.09 -3.71
CA GLU A 115 4.86 -26.65 -4.07
C GLU A 115 4.91 -27.41 -5.42
N PRO A 116 4.01 -28.37 -5.72
CA PRO A 116 4.04 -29.10 -7.00
C PRO A 116 3.65 -28.25 -8.21
N ARG A 117 3.11 -27.03 -8.01
CA ARG A 117 2.60 -26.13 -9.05
C ARG A 117 3.54 -24.96 -9.35
N LEU A 118 4.70 -24.90 -8.69
CA LEU A 118 5.62 -23.77 -8.82
C LEU A 118 6.33 -23.76 -10.18
N VAL A 119 6.06 -22.72 -10.96
CA VAL A 119 6.76 -22.41 -12.21
C VAL A 119 7.57 -21.12 -12.03
N ARG A 120 8.46 -20.77 -12.96
CA ARG A 120 9.18 -19.49 -12.87
C ARG A 120 8.20 -18.32 -12.97
N SER A 121 8.30 -17.33 -12.07
CA SER A 121 7.34 -16.23 -12.00
C SER A 121 7.52 -15.20 -13.13
N PRO A 122 6.47 -14.85 -13.89
CA PRO A 122 6.53 -13.77 -14.89
C PRO A 122 6.33 -12.37 -14.29
N VAL A 123 6.55 -11.34 -15.11
CA VAL A 123 6.21 -9.91 -14.86
C VAL A 123 5.29 -9.41 -15.98
N VAL A 124 4.54 -8.33 -15.73
CA VAL A 124 3.70 -7.69 -16.75
C VAL A 124 4.58 -6.88 -17.70
N ASN A 125 4.35 -7.02 -19.01
CA ASN A 125 5.01 -6.22 -20.04
C ASN A 125 4.29 -4.87 -20.21
N ASP A 126 5.03 -3.77 -20.12
CA ASP A 126 4.48 -2.40 -20.19
C ASP A 126 3.85 -2.04 -21.53
N ALA A 127 4.34 -2.63 -22.63
CA ALA A 127 3.90 -2.30 -23.98
C ALA A 127 2.56 -2.94 -24.33
N ASP A 128 2.36 -4.22 -23.98
CA ASP A 128 1.21 -4.99 -24.43
C ASP A 128 0.36 -5.61 -23.32
N GLY A 129 0.86 -5.64 -22.08
CA GLY A 129 0.21 -6.22 -20.90
C GLY A 129 0.40 -7.73 -20.75
N SER A 130 1.19 -8.37 -21.61
CA SER A 130 1.47 -9.81 -21.55
C SER A 130 2.34 -10.20 -20.35
N MET A 131 2.25 -11.46 -19.92
CA MET A 131 3.10 -12.01 -18.86
C MET A 131 4.40 -12.53 -19.49
N GLN A 132 5.55 -11.95 -19.10
CA GLN A 132 6.86 -12.31 -19.64
C GLN A 132 7.84 -12.73 -18.54
N LEU A 133 8.77 -13.65 -18.86
CA LEU A 133 9.87 -13.96 -17.95
C LEU A 133 10.92 -12.84 -18.01
N HIS A 134 11.27 -12.29 -16.85
CA HIS A 134 12.30 -11.24 -16.74
C HIS A 134 13.46 -11.71 -15.87
N GLN A 135 14.68 -11.24 -16.13
CA GLN A 135 15.85 -11.56 -15.29
C GLN A 135 15.73 -10.96 -13.88
N ASN A 136 14.96 -9.88 -13.75
CA ASN A 136 14.80 -9.10 -12.51
C ASN A 136 13.88 -9.76 -11.48
N ARG A 137 13.34 -10.95 -11.79
CA ARG A 137 12.54 -11.77 -10.88
C ARG A 137 13.00 -13.22 -10.97
N SER A 138 13.62 -13.71 -9.91
CA SER A 138 14.19 -15.06 -9.83
C SER A 138 13.33 -16.06 -9.04
N SER A 139 12.20 -15.60 -8.48
CA SER A 139 11.28 -16.48 -7.75
C SER A 139 10.59 -17.50 -8.65
N ARG A 140 10.17 -18.61 -8.03
CA ARG A 140 9.16 -19.51 -8.59
C ARG A 140 7.84 -19.24 -7.90
N GLY A 141 6.73 -19.36 -8.61
CA GLY A 141 5.42 -19.05 -8.06
C GLY A 141 4.29 -19.78 -8.76
N THR A 142 3.12 -19.64 -8.17
CA THR A 142 1.86 -20.14 -8.72
C THR A 142 0.72 -19.23 -8.29
N MET A 143 -0.41 -19.32 -8.98
CA MET A 143 -1.63 -18.60 -8.61
C MET A 143 -2.63 -19.59 -8.02
N ILE A 144 -3.21 -19.23 -6.88
CA ILE A 144 -4.36 -19.90 -6.30
C ILE A 144 -5.60 -19.06 -6.65
N GLN A 145 -6.61 -19.66 -7.27
CA GLN A 145 -7.86 -18.96 -7.55
C GLN A 145 -8.59 -18.61 -6.25
N ARG A 146 -9.44 -17.57 -6.31
CA ARG A 146 -10.28 -17.19 -5.18
C ARG A 146 -11.17 -18.35 -4.76
N GLY A 147 -11.16 -18.67 -3.46
CA GLY A 147 -11.93 -19.78 -2.90
C GLY A 147 -11.59 -21.17 -3.45
N GLU A 148 -10.42 -21.37 -4.07
CA GLU A 148 -10.03 -22.64 -4.71
C GLU A 148 -10.05 -23.83 -3.74
N THR A 149 -9.76 -23.58 -2.46
CA THR A 149 -9.92 -24.57 -1.39
C THR A 149 -10.66 -23.96 -0.19
N PRO A 150 -11.27 -24.79 0.67
CA PRO A 150 -11.89 -24.30 1.91
C PRO A 150 -10.91 -23.53 2.82
N LEU A 151 -9.62 -23.89 2.80
CA LEU A 151 -8.58 -23.15 3.51
C LEU A 151 -8.40 -21.74 2.94
N VAL A 152 -8.24 -21.64 1.62
CA VAL A 152 -8.06 -20.37 0.91
C VAL A 152 -9.27 -19.47 1.11
N ALA A 153 -10.49 -20.02 1.00
CA ALA A 153 -11.72 -19.27 1.23
C ALA A 153 -11.80 -18.68 2.65
N ARG A 154 -11.39 -19.44 3.68
CA ARG A 154 -11.35 -18.94 5.06
C ARG A 154 -10.32 -17.82 5.24
N VAL A 155 -9.12 -17.99 4.69
CA VAL A 155 -8.08 -16.96 4.75
C VAL A 155 -8.55 -15.69 4.03
N GLU A 156 -9.13 -15.80 2.84
CA GLU A 156 -9.64 -14.65 2.09
C GLU A 156 -10.76 -13.91 2.83
N ALA A 157 -11.68 -14.64 3.46
CA ALA A 157 -12.72 -14.04 4.31
C ALA A 157 -12.11 -13.28 5.50
N ARG A 158 -11.05 -13.81 6.11
CA ARG A 158 -10.30 -13.15 7.18
C ARG A 158 -9.64 -11.85 6.69
N LEU A 159 -8.95 -11.89 5.54
CA LEU A 159 -8.31 -10.69 4.96
C LEU A 159 -9.33 -9.62 4.56
N ALA A 160 -10.48 -10.03 4.01
CA ALA A 160 -11.59 -9.14 3.70
C ALA A 160 -12.14 -8.45 4.95
N ALA A 161 -12.31 -9.20 6.05
CA ALA A 161 -12.74 -8.64 7.32
C ALA A 161 -11.70 -7.66 7.90
N LEU A 162 -10.40 -7.98 7.81
CA LEU A 162 -9.32 -7.08 8.26
C LEU A 162 -9.27 -5.77 7.47
N ALA A 163 -9.42 -5.85 6.15
CA ALA A 163 -9.33 -4.70 5.24
C ALA A 163 -10.64 -3.93 5.06
N HIS A 164 -11.73 -4.41 5.66
CA HIS A 164 -13.09 -3.93 5.39
C HIS A 164 -13.39 -3.86 3.88
N TRP A 165 -12.97 -4.89 3.14
CA TRP A 165 -13.04 -4.91 1.68
C TRP A 165 -13.63 -6.23 1.16
N PRO A 166 -14.58 -6.22 0.20
CA PRO A 166 -15.23 -7.45 -0.26
C PRO A 166 -14.25 -8.46 -0.87
N VAL A 167 -14.49 -9.75 -0.64
CA VAL A 167 -13.69 -10.86 -1.18
C VAL A 167 -13.70 -10.87 -2.71
N GLU A 168 -14.81 -10.47 -3.32
CA GLU A 168 -15.02 -10.33 -4.78
C GLU A 168 -14.14 -9.23 -5.39
N ARG A 169 -13.66 -8.30 -4.58
CA ARG A 169 -12.70 -7.27 -4.99
C ARG A 169 -11.26 -7.68 -4.66
N GLY A 170 -10.99 -8.95 -4.42
CA GLY A 170 -9.62 -9.48 -4.30
C GLY A 170 -9.29 -10.38 -5.49
N GLU A 171 -8.08 -10.23 -6.03
CA GLU A 171 -7.51 -11.19 -7.00
C GLU A 171 -7.27 -12.56 -6.34
N GLY A 172 -7.03 -13.61 -7.12
CA GLY A 172 -6.45 -14.85 -6.57
C GLY A 172 -5.11 -14.58 -5.87
N MET A 173 -4.68 -15.47 -4.99
CA MET A 173 -3.41 -15.31 -4.29
C MET A 173 -2.24 -15.73 -5.17
N GLN A 174 -1.21 -14.89 -5.22
CA GLN A 174 0.06 -15.25 -5.84
C GLN A 174 1.03 -15.78 -4.79
N VAL A 175 1.31 -17.08 -4.84
CA VAL A 175 2.32 -17.71 -3.97
C VAL A 175 3.68 -17.67 -4.65
N GLN A 176 4.71 -17.29 -3.90
CA GLN A 176 6.08 -17.19 -4.38
C GLN A 176 7.04 -17.90 -3.42
N HIS A 177 7.96 -18.66 -4.00
CA HIS A 177 9.08 -19.32 -3.33
C HIS A 177 10.39 -18.68 -3.80
N TYR A 178 11.18 -18.24 -2.83
CA TYR A 178 12.52 -17.70 -3.02
C TYR A 178 13.52 -18.61 -2.31
N GLN A 179 14.49 -19.11 -3.07
CA GLN A 179 15.67 -19.79 -2.55
C GLN A 179 16.77 -18.77 -2.24
N ALA A 180 17.86 -19.23 -1.62
CA ALA A 180 19.04 -18.40 -1.38
C ALA A 180 19.45 -17.64 -2.64
N THR A 181 19.79 -16.35 -2.50
CA THR A 181 20.11 -15.37 -3.56
C THR A 181 18.93 -14.91 -4.44
N ASN A 182 17.73 -15.49 -4.31
CA ASN A 182 16.57 -14.95 -5.01
C ASN A 182 16.12 -13.65 -4.37
N GLU A 183 15.77 -12.69 -5.21
CA GLU A 183 15.29 -11.37 -4.83
C GLU A 183 14.13 -10.96 -5.76
N TYR A 184 13.47 -9.86 -5.39
CA TYR A 184 12.63 -9.13 -6.31
C TYR A 184 13.04 -7.66 -6.29
N GLN A 185 13.50 -7.16 -7.42
CA GLN A 185 13.86 -5.75 -7.60
C GLN A 185 12.69 -4.81 -7.25
N PRO A 186 12.99 -3.54 -6.88
CA PRO A 186 11.97 -2.56 -6.53
C PRO A 186 10.91 -2.40 -7.62
N HIS A 187 9.64 -2.48 -7.23
CA HIS A 187 8.48 -2.34 -8.12
C HIS A 187 7.29 -1.77 -7.36
N PHE A 188 6.25 -1.45 -8.14
CA PHE A 188 4.94 -1.07 -7.64
C PHE A 188 3.93 -2.17 -7.91
N ASP A 189 2.96 -2.29 -7.01
CA ASP A 189 1.82 -3.18 -7.20
C ASP A 189 0.67 -2.51 -7.95
N TRP A 190 0.58 -1.18 -7.93
CA TRP A 190 -0.39 -0.45 -8.74
C TRP A 190 -0.01 -0.46 -10.22
N PHE A 191 -1.01 -0.31 -11.07
CA PHE A 191 -0.84 -0.19 -12.52
C PHE A 191 -0.64 1.27 -12.90
N ASP A 192 0.42 1.59 -13.64
CA ASP A 192 0.62 2.94 -14.17
C ASP A 192 -0.46 3.23 -15.24
N PRO A 193 -1.40 4.17 -15.00
CA PRO A 193 -2.43 4.47 -15.97
C PRO A 193 -1.87 5.07 -17.26
N ALA A 194 -0.67 5.65 -17.26
CA ALA A 194 -0.04 6.21 -18.45
C ALA A 194 0.46 5.12 -19.42
N LEU A 195 0.65 3.88 -18.96
CA LEU A 195 1.20 2.79 -19.76
C LEU A 195 0.08 1.93 -20.39
N PRO A 196 0.16 1.60 -21.70
CA PRO A 196 -0.89 0.83 -22.38
C PRO A 196 -1.13 -0.58 -21.82
N GLY A 197 -0.06 -1.31 -21.47
CA GLY A 197 -0.16 -2.66 -20.92
C GLY A 197 -0.87 -2.69 -19.57
N PRO A 198 -0.37 -1.97 -18.55
CA PRO A 198 -1.02 -1.85 -17.23
C PRO A 198 -2.47 -1.34 -17.31
N ARG A 199 -2.78 -0.43 -18.24
CA ARG A 199 -4.15 0.05 -18.45
C ARG A 199 -5.14 -1.07 -18.80
N LYS A 200 -4.73 -2.07 -19.61
CA LYS A 200 -5.59 -3.23 -19.93
C LYS A 200 -5.92 -4.07 -18.68
N HIS A 201 -4.98 -4.18 -17.73
CA HIS A 201 -5.24 -4.86 -16.47
C HIS A 201 -6.24 -4.10 -15.58
N MET A 202 -6.41 -2.80 -15.79
CA MET A 202 -7.41 -2.00 -15.06
C MET A 202 -8.83 -2.15 -15.60
N ASP A 203 -9.01 -2.67 -16.82
CA ASP A 203 -10.34 -2.90 -17.40
C ASP A 203 -11.13 -3.93 -16.56
N HIS A 204 -10.42 -4.89 -15.97
CA HIS A 204 -10.98 -5.92 -15.10
C HIS A 204 -10.57 -5.69 -13.63
N GLY A 205 -11.50 -5.23 -12.79
CA GLY A 205 -11.27 -4.93 -11.37
C GLY A 205 -10.70 -3.54 -11.04
N GLY A 206 -10.31 -2.72 -12.02
CA GLY A 206 -9.84 -1.34 -11.76
C GLY A 206 -8.38 -1.25 -11.28
N GLN A 207 -8.06 -0.33 -10.38
CA GLN A 207 -6.72 -0.21 -9.81
C GLN A 207 -6.51 -1.21 -8.65
N ARG A 208 -5.26 -1.62 -8.37
CA ARG A 208 -4.91 -2.30 -7.12
C ARG A 208 -4.78 -1.23 -6.02
N LEU A 209 -5.71 -1.22 -5.08
CA LEU A 209 -5.79 -0.21 -4.01
C LEU A 209 -4.94 -0.57 -2.79
N GLY A 210 -4.73 -1.86 -2.53
CA GLY A 210 -3.89 -2.32 -1.42
C GLY A 210 -3.39 -3.73 -1.62
N THR A 211 -2.37 -4.07 -0.86
CA THR A 211 -1.67 -5.36 -0.93
C THR A 211 -1.54 -5.95 0.46
N PHE A 212 -1.84 -7.24 0.60
CA PHE A 212 -1.29 -8.05 1.67
C PHE A 212 -0.14 -8.90 1.15
N ILE A 213 0.98 -8.89 1.86
CA ILE A 213 2.04 -9.88 1.72
C ILE A 213 2.02 -10.76 2.98
N LEU A 214 1.58 -12.01 2.82
CA LEU A 214 1.50 -13.01 3.87
C LEU A 214 2.81 -13.80 3.92
N TYR A 215 3.42 -13.95 5.08
CA TYR A 215 4.64 -14.74 5.25
C TYR A 215 4.26 -16.18 5.63
N LEU A 216 4.49 -17.13 4.70
CA LEU A 216 4.14 -18.54 4.90
C LEU A 216 5.31 -19.37 5.48
N SER A 217 6.52 -18.83 5.48
CA SER A 217 7.68 -19.44 6.14
C SER A 217 8.40 -18.44 7.05
N GLY A 218 9.11 -18.97 8.03
CA GLY A 218 10.19 -18.24 8.68
C GLY A 218 11.42 -18.26 7.77
N VAL A 219 12.21 -17.19 7.83
CA VAL A 219 13.47 -17.09 7.09
C VAL A 219 14.57 -16.82 8.10
N GLU A 220 15.61 -17.64 8.07
CA GLU A 220 16.72 -17.60 9.01
C GLU A 220 17.52 -16.31 8.87
N SER A 221 17.78 -15.87 7.63
CA SER A 221 18.47 -14.61 7.36
C SER A 221 18.14 -14.00 6.00
N GLY A 222 17.98 -12.67 5.96
CA GLY A 222 17.60 -11.91 4.77
C GLY A 222 16.10 -12.03 4.45
N GLY A 223 15.74 -11.89 3.17
CA GLY A 223 14.36 -12.10 2.72
C GLY A 223 13.36 -11.02 3.14
N GLY A 224 13.80 -9.87 3.63
CA GLY A 224 12.94 -8.75 3.98
C GLY A 224 12.00 -8.29 2.87
N THR A 225 10.89 -7.65 3.24
CA THR A 225 10.14 -6.76 2.35
C THR A 225 10.64 -5.35 2.59
N SER A 226 11.39 -4.80 1.63
CA SER A 226 12.01 -3.48 1.73
C SER A 226 11.14 -2.42 1.05
N PHE A 227 10.96 -1.27 1.69
CA PHE A 227 10.36 -0.05 1.15
C PHE A 227 11.46 1.03 1.09
N PRO A 228 12.29 1.03 0.04
CA PRO A 228 13.52 1.83 0.01
C PRO A 228 13.26 3.34 0.10
N SER A 229 12.17 3.85 -0.48
CA SER A 229 11.82 5.28 -0.49
C SER A 229 11.60 5.87 0.91
N ILE A 230 11.32 5.01 1.90
CA ILE A 230 11.04 5.42 3.29
C ILE A 230 11.99 4.76 4.30
N GLY A 231 12.99 4.00 3.83
CA GLY A 231 13.96 3.33 4.71
C GLY A 231 13.35 2.28 5.65
N LEU A 232 12.23 1.66 5.28
CA LEU A 232 11.57 0.62 6.08
C LEU A 232 11.92 -0.77 5.52
N GLU A 233 12.21 -1.72 6.40
CA GLU A 233 12.32 -3.14 6.05
C GLU A 233 11.51 -3.99 7.04
N VAL A 234 10.69 -4.89 6.50
CA VAL A 234 9.86 -5.83 7.26
C VAL A 234 10.40 -7.24 7.07
N PHE A 235 10.92 -7.82 8.14
CA PHE A 235 11.45 -9.19 8.11
C PHE A 235 10.31 -10.23 8.09
N PRO A 236 10.48 -11.35 7.35
CA PRO A 236 9.50 -12.42 7.33
C PRO A 236 9.29 -13.02 8.73
N ASN A 237 8.05 -13.04 9.16
CA ASN A 237 7.64 -13.76 10.37
C ASN A 237 6.46 -14.65 10.00
N LYS A 238 6.64 -15.98 10.09
CA LYS A 238 5.63 -16.96 9.69
C LYS A 238 4.29 -16.65 10.35
N GLY A 239 3.23 -16.66 9.56
CA GLY A 239 1.88 -16.32 10.00
C GLY A 239 1.60 -14.82 10.13
N GLY A 240 2.61 -13.96 10.01
CA GLY A 240 2.45 -12.51 9.91
C GLY A 240 2.10 -12.04 8.50
N ALA A 241 1.73 -10.78 8.39
CA ALA A 241 1.51 -10.11 7.12
C ALA A 241 1.90 -8.63 7.20
N VAL A 242 2.35 -8.07 6.08
CA VAL A 242 2.36 -6.62 5.88
C VAL A 242 1.22 -6.23 4.95
N PHE A 243 0.44 -5.24 5.37
CA PHE A 243 -0.57 -4.59 4.55
C PHE A 243 -0.10 -3.19 4.19
N PHE A 244 -0.32 -2.76 2.95
CA PHE A 244 -0.11 -1.37 2.55
C PHE A 244 -1.10 -0.95 1.48
N LEU A 245 -1.45 0.34 1.49
CA LEU A 245 -2.24 0.95 0.42
C LEU A 245 -1.30 1.33 -0.72
N ASN A 246 -1.71 1.01 -1.94
CA ASN A 246 -0.98 1.30 -3.17
C ASN A 246 -1.37 2.67 -3.76
N THR A 247 -2.47 3.26 -3.29
CA THR A 247 -3.02 4.49 -3.83
C THR A 247 -3.54 5.40 -2.73
N ASP A 248 -3.71 6.67 -3.06
CA ASP A 248 -4.45 7.61 -2.23
C ASP A 248 -5.99 7.39 -2.28
N LYS A 249 -6.74 8.26 -1.61
CA LYS A 249 -8.21 8.23 -1.53
C LYS A 249 -8.90 8.60 -2.86
N GLN A 250 -8.14 9.02 -3.86
CA GLN A 250 -8.59 9.32 -5.21
C GLN A 250 -8.25 8.16 -6.18
N HIS A 251 -7.65 7.07 -5.66
CA HIS A 251 -7.11 5.94 -6.41
C HIS A 251 -5.90 6.31 -7.29
N LEU A 252 -5.19 7.39 -6.95
CA LEU A 252 -3.95 7.77 -7.61
C LEU A 252 -2.77 6.98 -7.01
N PRO A 253 -1.85 6.47 -7.85
CA PRO A 253 -0.64 5.78 -7.40
C PRO A 253 0.13 6.50 -6.29
N ASP A 254 0.48 5.78 -5.21
CA ASP A 254 1.41 6.26 -4.19
C ASP A 254 2.83 5.78 -4.53
N THR A 255 3.74 6.72 -4.75
CA THR A 255 5.13 6.41 -5.13
C THR A 255 6.01 6.05 -3.92
N LEU A 256 5.55 6.31 -2.70
CA LEU A 256 6.24 5.92 -1.47
C LEU A 256 6.09 4.43 -1.16
N THR A 257 5.22 3.73 -1.89
CA THR A 257 4.97 2.28 -1.73
C THR A 257 5.84 1.43 -2.65
N LEU A 258 6.88 2.04 -3.26
CA LEU A 258 7.92 1.31 -3.97
C LEU A 258 8.49 0.26 -3.01
N HIS A 259 8.45 -1.00 -3.40
CA HIS A 259 8.89 -2.08 -2.53
C HIS A 259 9.59 -3.20 -3.29
N ALA A 260 10.39 -3.97 -2.54
CA ALA A 260 11.26 -5.02 -3.05
C ALA A 260 11.24 -6.22 -2.10
N GLY A 261 11.62 -7.39 -2.64
CA GLY A 261 11.98 -8.54 -1.83
C GLY A 261 13.49 -8.61 -1.68
N SER A 262 14.02 -8.29 -0.51
CA SER A 262 15.46 -8.39 -0.21
C SER A 262 15.95 -9.84 -0.43
N PRO A 263 17.22 -10.04 -0.85
CA PRO A 263 17.76 -11.36 -1.06
C PRO A 263 17.62 -12.27 0.15
N VAL A 264 17.23 -13.53 -0.06
CA VAL A 264 17.35 -14.57 0.98
C VAL A 264 18.82 -14.95 1.12
N ILE A 265 19.34 -14.89 2.35
CA ILE A 265 20.73 -15.27 2.65
C ILE A 265 20.78 -16.71 3.13
N GLU A 266 19.93 -17.06 4.09
CA GLU A 266 19.80 -18.42 4.64
C GLU A 266 18.31 -18.76 4.78
N GLY A 267 17.96 -20.00 4.43
CA GLY A 267 16.57 -20.47 4.48
C GLY A 267 15.82 -20.47 3.16
N VAL A 268 14.50 -20.57 3.28
CA VAL A 268 13.55 -20.50 2.17
C VAL A 268 12.43 -19.52 2.53
N LYS A 269 12.22 -18.51 1.70
CA LYS A 269 11.11 -17.57 1.85
C LYS A 269 9.94 -18.01 0.99
N VAL A 270 8.80 -18.23 1.64
CA VAL A 270 7.51 -18.48 1.00
C VAL A 270 6.56 -17.35 1.40
N ILE A 271 5.98 -16.69 0.40
CA ILE A 271 4.97 -15.63 0.61
C ILE A 271 3.74 -15.86 -0.25
N ALA A 272 2.60 -15.35 0.19
CA ALA A 272 1.41 -15.21 -0.62
C ALA A 272 1.01 -13.73 -0.72
N ASN A 273 0.84 -13.23 -1.93
CA ASN A 273 0.39 -11.87 -2.19
C ASN A 273 -1.10 -11.90 -2.50
N LYS A 274 -1.85 -10.98 -1.88
CA LYS A 274 -3.27 -10.76 -2.15
C LYS A 274 -3.47 -9.29 -2.50
N TRP A 275 -3.83 -9.02 -3.75
CA TRP A 275 -4.11 -7.68 -4.23
C TRP A 275 -5.60 -7.36 -4.15
N LEU A 276 -5.90 -6.17 -3.63
CA LEU A 276 -7.25 -5.63 -3.48
C LEU A 276 -7.54 -4.66 -4.62
N ARG A 277 -8.67 -4.86 -5.29
CA ARG A 277 -9.10 -4.20 -6.53
C ARG A 277 -10.16 -3.15 -6.24
N ALA A 278 -10.19 -2.08 -7.03
CA ALA A 278 -11.17 -1.01 -6.89
C ALA A 278 -12.61 -1.44 -7.21
N ARG A 279 -12.78 -2.48 -8.04
CA ARG A 279 -14.05 -3.06 -8.46
C ARG A 279 -13.96 -4.59 -8.39
N ASN A 280 -15.09 -5.26 -8.58
CA ASN A 280 -15.14 -6.73 -8.62
C ASN A 280 -14.19 -7.27 -9.70
N TYR A 281 -13.48 -8.34 -9.35
CA TYR A 281 -12.52 -9.07 -10.17
C TYR A 281 -13.03 -10.50 -10.39
#